data_AF-A0A2S6NG53-F1
#
_entry.id   AF-A0A2S6NG53-F1
#
_cell.length_a   1.000
_cell.length_b   1.000
_cell.length_c   1.000
_cell.angle_alpha   90.00
_cell.angle_beta   90.00
_cell.angle_gamma   90.00
#
_symmetry.space_group_name_H-M   'P 1'
#
loop_
_entity.id
_entity.type
_entity.pdbx_description
1 polymer ?
#
loop_
_entity_poly.entity_id
_entity_poly.type
_entity_poly.pdbx_seq_one_letter_code
_entity_poly.pdbx_strand_id
1 'polypeptide(L)'
;MSNVLVRVMIRIGDRAFLFAWQAIRAATQPGPEATSWEVAGVRWRRHRYSNAAPDHAVTIEVHRLDCTDAPEAWSIMVVAEHWWDQDHKPLRNNLWATHLSGSKMQVAAWIDRQAKAADQRAT
;
A
#
# COMPACT_ATOMS: atom_id res chain seq x y z
N MET A 1 -29.52 17.93 18.67
CA MET A 1 -29.23 17.83 17.22
C MET A 1 -27.80 17.33 17.09
N SER A 2 -27.60 16.03 16.88
CA SER A 2 -26.25 15.46 16.76
C SER A 2 -25.65 15.84 15.43
N ASN A 3 -24.56 16.62 15.47
CA ASN A 3 -23.73 16.90 14.32
C ASN A 3 -23.06 15.59 13.90
N VAL A 4 -23.61 14.91 12.89
CA VAL A 4 -22.93 13.80 12.23
C VAL A 4 -21.84 14.44 11.38
N LEU A 5 -20.64 14.53 11.94
CA LEU A 5 -19.43 14.76 11.18
C LEU A 5 -19.32 13.62 10.17
N VAL A 6 -19.68 13.90 8.91
CA VAL A 6 -19.39 13.00 7.80
C VAL A 6 -17.87 12.95 7.68
N ARG A 7 -17.28 11.94 8.31
CA ARG A 7 -15.85 11.68 8.16
C ARG A 7 -15.62 11.33 6.69
N VAL A 8 -14.95 12.21 5.95
CA VAL A 8 -14.57 11.93 4.56
C VAL A 8 -13.70 10.68 4.59
N MET A 9 -14.24 9.60 4.06
CA MET A 9 -13.58 8.30 4.04
C MET A 9 -12.52 8.31 2.94
N ILE A 10 -11.31 7.86 3.28
CA ILE A 10 -10.21 7.72 2.32
C ILE A 10 -10.63 6.79 1.19
N ARG A 11 -10.41 7.18 -0.07
CA ARG A 11 -10.81 6.37 -1.21
C ARG A 11 -9.63 5.53 -1.67
N ILE A 12 -9.85 4.23 -1.86
CA ILE A 12 -8.81 3.32 -2.37
C ILE A 12 -8.21 3.87 -3.67
N GLY A 13 -6.89 4.02 -3.68
CA GLY A 13 -6.12 4.52 -4.82
C GLY A 13 -6.04 6.05 -4.93
N ASP A 14 -6.71 6.81 -4.07
CA ASP A 14 -6.49 8.25 -4.02
C ASP A 14 -5.13 8.59 -3.38
N ARG A 15 -4.73 9.86 -3.50
CA ARG A 15 -3.43 10.33 -2.98
C ARG A 15 -3.29 10.03 -1.49
N ALA A 16 -4.30 10.35 -0.67
CA ALA A 16 -4.23 10.17 0.77
C ALA A 16 -4.06 8.69 1.14
N PHE A 17 -4.80 7.80 0.47
CA PHE A 17 -4.72 6.36 0.63
C PHE A 17 -3.31 5.85 0.33
N LEU A 18 -2.73 6.29 -0.78
CA LEU A 18 -1.40 5.85 -1.20
C LEU A 18 -0.31 6.33 -0.24
N PHE A 19 -0.39 7.57 0.26
CA PHE A 19 0.53 8.06 1.29
C PHE A 19 0.41 7.25 2.59
N ALA A 20 -0.81 7.00 3.06
CA ALA A 20 -1.07 6.18 4.23
C ALA A 20 -0.51 4.75 4.05
N TRP A 21 -0.73 4.14 2.90
CA TRP A 21 -0.18 2.82 2.57
C TRP A 21 1.35 2.79 2.57
N GLN A 22 2.00 3.82 2.00
CA GLN A 22 3.46 3.93 2.02
C GLN A 22 4.02 4.05 3.44
N ALA A 23 3.37 4.84 4.31
CA ALA A 23 3.75 4.98 5.71
C ALA A 23 3.64 3.64 6.47
N ILE A 24 2.54 2.91 6.28
CA ILE A 24 2.36 1.58 6.89
C ILE A 24 3.44 0.62 6.38
N ARG A 25 3.73 0.59 5.08
CA ARG A 25 4.80 -0.25 4.51
C ARG A 25 6.15 0.08 5.16
N ALA A 26 6.52 1.36 5.19
CA ALA A 26 7.79 1.80 5.75
C ALA A 26 7.94 1.42 7.24
N ALA A 27 6.86 1.49 8.01
CA ALA A 27 6.86 1.19 9.44
C ALA A 27 6.80 -0.31 9.77
N THR A 28 6.32 -1.17 8.84
CA THR A 28 6.01 -2.57 9.15
C THR A 28 6.79 -3.60 8.35
N GLN A 29 7.40 -3.21 7.23
CA GLN A 29 8.20 -4.12 6.41
C GLN A 29 9.45 -4.57 7.20
N PRO A 30 9.65 -5.87 7.49
CA PRO A 30 10.75 -6.33 8.35
C PRO A 30 12.16 -6.08 7.78
N GLY A 31 12.26 -5.85 6.47
CA GLY A 31 13.51 -5.54 5.78
C GLY A 31 13.31 -5.39 4.27
N PRO A 32 14.30 -4.87 3.53
CA PRO A 32 14.15 -4.54 2.10
C PRO A 32 13.83 -5.75 1.22
N GLU A 33 14.20 -6.96 1.65
CA GLU A 33 13.98 -8.22 0.91
C GLU A 33 12.72 -9.00 1.35
N ALA A 34 11.99 -8.55 2.37
CA ALA A 34 10.79 -9.25 2.85
C ALA A 34 9.72 -9.41 1.75
N THR A 35 9.33 -10.65 1.46
CA THR A 35 8.31 -10.97 0.44
C THR A 35 6.93 -11.22 1.06
N SER A 36 6.86 -11.43 2.37
CA SER A 36 5.61 -11.52 3.12
C SER A 36 5.80 -11.12 4.58
N TRP A 37 4.74 -10.57 5.17
CA TRP A 37 4.65 -10.28 6.61
C TRP A 37 3.18 -10.10 6.99
N GLU A 38 2.90 -9.89 8.27
CA GLU A 38 1.55 -9.66 8.78
C GLU A 38 1.49 -8.35 9.56
N VAL A 39 0.40 -7.61 9.39
CA VAL A 39 0.13 -6.37 10.13
C VAL A 39 -1.30 -6.39 10.62
N ALA A 40 -1.48 -6.55 11.94
CA ALA A 40 -2.79 -6.49 12.60
C ALA A 40 -3.86 -7.35 11.88
N GLY A 41 -3.59 -8.65 11.69
CA GLY A 41 -4.49 -9.60 11.05
C GLY A 41 -4.53 -9.53 9.51
N VAL A 42 -3.77 -8.63 8.89
CA VAL A 42 -3.67 -8.52 7.42
C VAL A 42 -2.38 -9.14 6.93
N ARG A 43 -2.51 -10.19 6.12
CA ARG A 43 -1.38 -10.81 5.45
C ARG A 43 -0.96 -9.95 4.28
N TRP A 44 0.30 -9.52 4.31
CA TRP A 44 0.95 -8.78 3.25
C TRP A 44 1.83 -9.73 2.42
N ARG A 45 1.71 -9.68 1.10
CA ARG A 45 2.61 -10.32 0.15
C ARG A 45 3.16 -9.31 -0.83
N ARG A 46 4.44 -9.42 -1.18
CA ARG A 46 5.14 -8.57 -2.14
C ARG A 46 5.81 -9.44 -3.18
N HIS A 47 5.56 -9.12 -4.44
CA HIS A 47 6.29 -9.66 -5.59
C HIS A 47 7.03 -8.52 -6.26
N ARG A 48 8.34 -8.65 -6.41
CA ARG A 48 9.19 -7.65 -7.06
C ARG A 48 9.70 -8.21 -8.38
N TYR A 49 9.49 -7.45 -9.44
CA TYR A 49 10.09 -7.68 -10.75
C TYR A 49 11.06 -6.55 -11.03
N SER A 50 12.24 -6.89 -11.54
CA SER A 50 13.24 -5.91 -11.91
C SER A 50 13.86 -6.31 -13.23
N ASN A 51 13.95 -5.36 -14.14
CA ASN A 51 14.59 -5.53 -15.43
C ASN A 51 15.50 -4.33 -15.70
N ALA A 52 16.68 -4.58 -16.25
CA ALA A 52 17.62 -3.56 -16.67
C ALA A 52 17.98 -3.82 -18.13
N ALA A 53 17.76 -2.81 -18.97
CA ALA A 53 18.11 -2.76 -20.37
C ALA A 53 19.17 -1.65 -20.57
N PRO A 54 19.83 -1.59 -21.75
CA PRO A 54 20.87 -0.60 -22.00
C PRO A 54 20.41 0.86 -21.86
N ASP A 55 19.14 1.15 -22.15
CA ASP A 55 18.56 2.49 -22.21
C ASP A 55 17.62 2.80 -21.02
N HIS A 56 17.17 1.79 -20.30
CA HIS A 56 16.24 1.95 -19.19
C HIS A 56 16.36 0.84 -18.14
N ALA A 57 15.94 1.15 -16.92
CA ALA A 57 15.69 0.16 -15.89
C ALA A 57 14.27 0.32 -15.34
N VAL A 58 13.67 -0.79 -14.93
CA VAL A 58 12.33 -0.81 -14.33
C VAL A 58 12.31 -1.73 -13.12
N THR A 59 11.67 -1.26 -12.05
CA THR A 59 11.27 -2.08 -10.90
C THR A 59 9.77 -1.96 -10.70
N ILE A 60 9.08 -3.10 -10.69
CA ILE A 60 7.65 -3.19 -10.39
C ILE A 60 7.50 -4.00 -9.10
N GLU A 61 6.95 -3.38 -8.06
CA GLU A 61 6.53 -4.08 -6.85
C GLU A 61 5.01 -4.22 -6.84
N VAL A 62 4.52 -5.46 -6.81
CA VAL A 62 3.10 -5.79 -6.64
C VAL A 62 2.90 -6.26 -5.21
N HIS A 63 2.10 -5.51 -4.46
CA HIS A 63 1.72 -5.84 -3.10
C HIS A 63 0.27 -6.30 -3.07
N ARG A 64 0.03 -7.41 -2.37
CA ARG A 64 -1.30 -7.92 -2.09
C ARG A 64 -1.51 -7.97 -0.59
N LEU A 65 -2.58 -7.33 -0.13
CA LEU A 65 -2.99 -7.35 1.26
C LEU A 65 -4.31 -8.10 1.34
N ASP A 66 -4.34 -9.15 2.17
CA ASP A 66 -5.49 -9.99 2.39
C ASP A 66 -5.84 -9.99 3.88
N CYS A 67 -7.03 -9.49 4.23
CA CYS A 67 -7.68 -9.73 5.52
C CYS A 67 -8.60 -10.93 5.35
N THR A 68 -8.34 -12.04 6.05
CA THR A 68 -9.10 -13.29 5.90
C THR A 68 -10.09 -13.53 7.03
N ASP A 69 -10.10 -12.68 8.05
CA ASP A 69 -10.97 -12.83 9.20
C ASP A 69 -12.40 -12.43 8.82
N ALA A 70 -13.29 -13.41 8.70
CA ALA A 70 -14.72 -13.16 8.54
C ALA A 70 -15.31 -12.60 9.85
N PRO A 71 -16.20 -11.59 9.82
CA PRO A 71 -16.91 -11.00 8.67
C PRO A 71 -16.17 -9.83 7.99
N GLU A 72 -14.93 -9.54 8.37
CA GLU A 72 -14.13 -8.41 7.89
C GLU A 72 -13.20 -8.77 6.71
N ALA A 73 -13.52 -9.83 5.97
CA ALA A 73 -12.67 -10.28 4.87
C ALA A 73 -12.62 -9.25 3.72
N TRP A 74 -11.42 -8.88 3.30
CA TRP A 74 -11.18 -7.99 2.16
C TRP A 74 -9.80 -8.20 1.56
N SER A 75 -9.62 -7.77 0.32
CA SER A 75 -8.34 -7.83 -0.36
C SER A 75 -8.12 -6.63 -1.27
N ILE A 76 -6.88 -6.13 -1.28
CA ILE A 76 -6.43 -5.07 -2.20
C ILE A 76 -5.12 -5.44 -2.86
N MET A 77 -4.86 -4.81 -4.00
CA MET A 77 -3.57 -4.82 -4.66
C MET A 77 -3.05 -3.38 -4.78
N VAL A 78 -1.78 -3.18 -4.47
CA VAL A 78 -1.07 -1.92 -4.67
C VAL A 78 0.15 -2.19 -5.54
N VAL A 79 0.34 -1.41 -6.59
CA VAL A 79 1.44 -1.58 -7.54
C VAL A 79 2.27 -0.32 -7.57
N ALA A 80 3.57 -0.47 -7.33
CA ALA A 80 4.58 0.58 -7.42
C ALA A 80 5.51 0.30 -8.60
N GLU A 81 5.53 1.20 -9.57
CA GLU A 81 6.37 1.15 -10.76
C GLU A 81 7.40 2.27 -10.68
N HIS A 82 8.68 1.93 -10.79
CA HIS A 82 9.78 2.86 -10.82
C HIS A 82 10.57 2.63 -12.10
N TRP A 83 10.78 3.69 -12.86
CA TRP A 83 11.50 3.69 -14.13
C TRP A 83 12.66 4.65 -14.06
N TRP A 84 13.80 4.22 -14.60
CA TRP A 84 15.02 5.02 -14.71
C TRP A 84 15.56 4.95 -16.13
N ASP A 85 16.28 5.99 -16.55
CA ASP A 85 17.09 5.96 -17.76
C ASP A 85 18.45 5.28 -17.52
N GLN A 86 19.28 5.23 -18.56
CA GLN A 86 20.66 4.70 -18.51
C GLN A 86 21.58 5.40 -17.49
N ASP A 87 21.29 6.66 -17.13
CA ASP A 87 22.06 7.44 -16.15
C ASP A 87 21.49 7.29 -14.73
N HIS A 88 20.57 6.35 -14.51
CA HIS A 88 19.80 6.18 -13.28
C HIS A 88 18.96 7.40 -12.88
N LYS A 89 18.59 8.28 -13.82
CA LYS A 89 17.66 9.38 -13.54
C LYS A 89 16.22 8.86 -13.59
N PRO A 90 15.35 9.27 -12.65
CA PRO A 90 13.97 8.80 -12.62
C PRO A 90 13.19 9.31 -13.84
N LEU A 91 12.67 8.40 -14.64
CA LEU A 91 11.80 8.69 -15.79
C LEU A 91 10.33 8.76 -15.37
N ARG A 92 9.90 7.80 -14.55
CA ARG A 92 8.51 7.68 -14.10
C ARG A 92 8.42 6.93 -12.79
N ASN A 93 7.66 7.49 -11.86
CA ASN A 93 7.25 6.81 -10.64
C ASN A 93 5.73 6.80 -10.60
N ASN A 94 5.15 5.60 -10.62
CA ASN A 94 3.70 5.41 -10.61
C ASN A 94 3.33 4.53 -9.43
N LEU A 95 2.25 4.90 -8.75
CA LEU A 95 1.74 4.15 -7.62
C LEU A 95 0.22 4.16 -7.71
N TRP A 96 -0.39 2.99 -7.69
CA TRP A 96 -1.83 2.85 -7.79
C TRP A 96 -2.32 1.66 -6.98
N ALA A 97 -3.59 1.69 -6.62
CA ALA A 97 -4.23 0.64 -5.86
C ALA A 97 -5.56 0.24 -6.49
N THR A 98 -5.91 -1.03 -6.37
CA THR A 98 -7.21 -1.55 -6.74
C THR A 98 -7.80 -2.43 -5.65
N HIS A 99 -9.10 -2.33 -5.50
CA HIS A 99 -9.86 -3.22 -4.62
C HIS A 99 -10.13 -4.53 -5.35
N LEU A 100 -9.79 -5.66 -4.72
CA LEU A 100 -9.99 -6.98 -5.31
C LEU A 100 -11.32 -7.58 -4.85
N SER A 101 -11.60 -7.59 -3.54
CA SER A 101 -12.78 -8.24 -2.97
C SER A 101 -13.08 -7.76 -1.55
N GLY A 102 -14.32 -8.01 -1.09
CA GLY A 102 -14.78 -7.68 0.25
C GLY A 102 -15.23 -6.23 0.44
N SER A 103 -15.10 -5.72 1.65
CA SER A 103 -15.61 -4.39 2.04
C SER A 103 -14.57 -3.27 1.85
N LYS A 104 -14.81 -2.36 0.90
CA LYS A 104 -14.01 -1.13 0.72
C LYS A 104 -13.98 -0.26 1.98
N MET A 105 -15.07 -0.25 2.75
CA MET A 105 -15.15 0.51 4.00
C MET A 105 -14.19 -0.05 5.05
N GLN A 106 -14.08 -1.38 5.14
CA GLN A 106 -13.14 -2.02 6.05
C GLN A 106 -11.69 -1.79 5.63
N VAL A 107 -11.40 -1.82 4.33
CA VAL A 107 -10.08 -1.42 3.81
C VAL A 107 -9.73 0.01 4.25
N ALA A 108 -10.63 0.96 4.02
CA ALA A 108 -10.42 2.37 4.37
C ALA A 108 -10.21 2.56 5.88
N ALA A 109 -11.03 1.89 6.70
CA ALA A 109 -10.92 1.92 8.16
C ALA A 109 -9.60 1.31 8.66
N TRP A 110 -9.15 0.21 8.05
CA TRP A 110 -7.88 -0.41 8.39
C TRP A 110 -6.69 0.50 8.03
N ILE A 111 -6.66 1.05 6.81
CA ILE A 111 -5.59 1.97 6.37
C ILE A 111 -5.50 3.19 7.29
N ASP A 112 -6.62 3.84 7.60
CA ASP A 112 -6.63 5.00 8.50
C ASP A 112 -6.09 4.66 9.90
N ARG A 113 -6.50 3.51 10.46
CA ARG A 113 -6.06 3.07 11.78
C ARG A 113 -4.56 2.77 11.79
N GLN A 114 -4.07 2.05 10.79
CA GLN A 114 -2.66 1.65 10.73
C GLN A 114 -1.74 2.81 10.38
N ALA A 115 -2.17 3.76 9.54
CA ALA A 115 -1.37 4.95 9.23
C ALA A 115 -1.12 5.80 10.49
N LYS A 116 -2.17 6.03 11.31
CA LYS A 116 -2.01 6.70 12.61
C LYS A 116 -1.04 5.97 13.54
N ALA A 117 -1.10 4.64 13.56
CA ALA A 117 -0.18 3.83 14.36
C ALA A 117 1.25 3.83 13.79
N ALA A 118 1.44 4.05 12.48
CA ALA A 118 2.75 4.20 11.86
C ALA A 118 3.37 5.57 12.20
N ASP A 119 2.59 6.65 12.13
CA ASP A 119 3.05 8.01 12.48
C ASP A 119 3.56 8.08 13.93
N GLN A 120 2.87 7.41 14.86
CA GLN A 120 3.27 7.35 16.27
C GLN A 120 4.60 6.62 16.51
N ARG A 121 5.04 5.75 15.59
CA ARG A 121 6.33 5.03 15.69
C ARG A 121 7.49 5.82 15.08
N ALA A 122 7.20 6.83 14.27
CA ALA A 122 8.19 7.68 13.63
C ALA A 122 8.59 8.89 14.48
N THR A 123 7.91 9.11 15.60
CA THR A 123 8.20 10.17 16.60
C THR A 123 8.91 9.58 17.80
#